data_AF-A0A382LHI5-F1
#
_entry.id   AF-A0A382LHI5-F1
#
_cell.length_a   1.000
_cell.length_b   1.000
_cell.length_c   1.000
_cell.angle_alpha   90.00
_cell.angle_beta   90.00
_cell.angle_gamma   90.00
#
_symmetry.space_group_name_H-M   'P 1'
#
loop_
_entity.id
_entity.type
_entity.pdbx_description
1 polymer ?
#
loop_
_entity_poly.entity_id
_entity_poly.type
_entity_poly.pdbx_seq_one_letter_code
_entity_poly.pdbx_strand_id
1 'polypeptide(L)'
;MGTITGPFGVHVNATDPLLDFIDSPPDIYGSGLDGSAVLTGTSNTLLADTFYYNLTLADNATLDTAGYRLFVKNVLSVGTGVVIGRPGGSTAVGSIGGGGALDTNVTNSLGGAGAGGTVTAPTAASGGPNYYKHGPQAVLGYQITAGQTTPLFLNGGSGGTTGDGVGGGVVIIAARYVAIEPGGGAVISATGGTDAGGGVIILISSAPTLNPALTLNASGAGSGADGTANYIEVT
;
A
#
# COMPACT_ATOMS: atom_id res chain seq x y z
N MET A 1 38.81 -29.15 -33.17
CA MET A 1 38.15 -27.93 -32.67
C MET A 1 37.17 -27.49 -33.75
N GLY A 2 35.88 -27.72 -33.56
CA GLY A 2 34.87 -27.40 -34.56
C GLY A 2 34.48 -25.92 -34.49
N THR A 3 34.72 -25.18 -35.56
CA THR A 3 34.27 -23.80 -35.71
C THR A 3 32.76 -23.80 -35.97
N ILE A 4 31.99 -23.03 -35.19
CA ILE A 4 30.56 -22.83 -35.42
C ILE A 4 30.42 -21.69 -36.44
N THR A 5 29.82 -22.00 -37.59
CA THR A 5 29.43 -21.03 -38.62
C THR A 5 27.91 -21.01 -38.74
N GLY A 6 27.31 -19.93 -38.27
CA GLY A 6 25.89 -19.59 -38.29
C GLY A 6 25.67 -18.27 -37.52
N PRO A 7 24.60 -17.51 -37.78
CA PRO A 7 24.34 -16.30 -37.01
C PRO A 7 24.23 -16.66 -35.52
N PHE A 8 24.91 -15.91 -34.65
CA PHE A 8 24.72 -15.98 -33.21
C PHE A 8 23.28 -15.52 -32.90
N GLY A 9 22.35 -16.47 -32.83
CA GLY A 9 20.99 -16.22 -32.38
C GLY A 9 20.95 -16.31 -30.86
N VAL A 10 20.65 -15.19 -30.19
CA VAL A 10 20.07 -15.27 -28.83
C VAL A 10 18.73 -15.99 -29.00
N HIS A 11 18.52 -17.10 -28.28
CA HIS A 11 17.20 -17.73 -28.22
C HIS A 11 16.27 -16.86 -27.38
N VAL A 12 15.63 -15.89 -28.03
CA VAL A 12 14.38 -15.30 -27.55
C VAL A 12 13.25 -16.20 -28.03
N ASN A 13 12.99 -17.30 -27.30
CA ASN A 13 11.75 -18.10 -27.38
C ASN A 13 11.82 -19.35 -26.50
N ALA A 14 11.25 -19.25 -25.30
CA ALA A 14 10.17 -20.17 -25.03
C ALA A 14 8.88 -19.42 -25.44
N THR A 15 8.34 -19.74 -26.61
CA THR A 15 7.05 -19.25 -27.12
C THR A 15 5.92 -20.05 -26.46
N ASP A 16 5.85 -19.97 -25.13
CA ASP A 16 4.64 -20.38 -24.43
C ASP A 16 3.87 -19.09 -24.12
N PRO A 17 2.64 -18.89 -24.64
CA PRO A 17 1.79 -17.80 -24.18
C PRO A 17 1.55 -17.85 -22.66
N LEU A 18 1.78 -18.99 -22.00
CA LEU A 18 1.85 -19.10 -20.54
C LEU A 18 3.09 -18.45 -19.93
N LEU A 19 4.22 -18.37 -20.64
CA LEU A 19 5.48 -17.77 -20.17
C LEU A 19 5.49 -16.24 -20.30
N ASP A 20 4.85 -15.65 -21.32
CA ASP A 20 4.63 -14.19 -21.43
C ASP A 20 3.47 -13.70 -20.54
N PHE A 21 2.52 -14.58 -20.21
CA PHE A 21 1.56 -14.38 -19.09
C PHE A 21 2.19 -14.66 -17.71
N ILE A 22 3.27 -15.46 -17.65
CA ILE A 22 4.11 -15.66 -16.45
C ILE A 22 5.05 -14.46 -16.23
N ASP A 23 5.50 -13.80 -17.31
CA ASP A 23 6.57 -12.80 -17.34
C ASP A 23 6.11 -11.36 -17.67
N SER A 24 4.85 -11.14 -18.06
CA SER A 24 4.19 -9.85 -17.83
C SER A 24 3.44 -9.94 -16.50
N PRO A 25 3.84 -9.21 -15.46
CA PRO A 25 2.97 -9.12 -14.31
C PRO A 25 1.65 -8.46 -14.81
N PRO A 26 0.50 -8.76 -14.21
CA PRO A 26 -0.36 -7.62 -13.90
C PRO A 26 0.52 -6.70 -13.04
N ASP A 27 1.21 -5.72 -13.65
CA ASP A 27 2.28 -4.89 -13.04
C ASP A 27 1.92 -4.42 -11.62
N ILE A 28 0.61 -4.29 -11.41
CA ILE A 28 -0.02 -3.87 -10.19
C ILE A 28 0.05 -4.86 -9.01
N TYR A 29 0.00 -6.18 -9.21
CA TYR A 29 0.00 -7.18 -8.12
C TYR A 29 1.37 -7.77 -7.80
N GLY A 30 2.41 -7.26 -8.48
CA GLY A 30 3.79 -7.66 -8.25
C GLY A 30 4.20 -8.97 -8.94
N SER A 31 5.49 -9.28 -8.82
CA SER A 31 6.13 -10.40 -9.52
C SER A 31 5.86 -11.76 -8.88
N GLY A 32 5.60 -11.81 -7.57
CA GLY A 32 5.51 -13.04 -6.80
C GLY A 32 6.87 -13.67 -6.45
N LEU A 33 7.98 -12.94 -6.64
CA LEU A 33 9.35 -13.44 -6.46
C LEU A 33 9.67 -13.88 -5.02
N ASP A 34 8.98 -13.33 -4.02
CA ASP A 34 9.20 -13.70 -2.61
C ASP A 34 8.52 -15.02 -2.23
N GLY A 35 7.88 -15.70 -3.19
CA GLY A 35 7.24 -16.99 -2.97
C GLY A 35 6.00 -16.90 -2.08
N SER A 36 5.57 -18.04 -1.53
CA SER A 36 4.43 -18.07 -0.60
C SER A 36 4.90 -18.00 0.84
N ALA A 37 4.23 -17.18 1.66
CA ALA A 37 4.56 -17.02 3.08
C ALA A 37 3.34 -17.16 4.00
N VAL A 38 3.60 -17.62 5.22
CA VAL A 38 2.63 -17.63 6.32
C VAL A 38 3.23 -16.83 7.47
N LEU A 39 2.58 -15.72 7.83
CA LEU A 39 2.97 -14.90 8.97
C LEU A 39 2.05 -15.19 10.15
N THR A 40 2.64 -15.29 11.33
CA THR A 40 1.97 -15.61 12.58
C THR A 40 2.39 -14.62 13.66
N GLY A 41 1.59 -14.48 14.71
CA GLY A 41 1.92 -13.60 15.84
C GLY A 41 1.87 -12.10 15.52
N THR A 42 2.21 -11.28 16.50
CA THR A 42 1.93 -9.84 16.52
C THR A 42 3.15 -8.96 16.24
N SER A 43 4.17 -9.48 15.56
CA SER A 43 5.44 -8.77 15.35
C SER A 43 6.04 -9.08 13.99
N ASN A 44 5.24 -8.90 12.93
CA ASN A 44 5.74 -8.94 11.56
C ASN A 44 5.91 -7.50 11.06
N THR A 45 7.06 -7.20 10.48
CA THR A 45 7.39 -5.87 9.97
C THR A 45 8.09 -6.01 8.63
N LEU A 46 7.62 -5.28 7.62
CA LEU A 46 8.30 -5.24 6.32
C LEU A 46 9.61 -4.46 6.43
N LEU A 47 10.62 -4.90 5.68
CA LEU A 47 11.94 -4.25 5.61
C LEU A 47 12.27 -3.73 4.19
N ALA A 48 11.40 -4.05 3.23
CA ALA A 48 11.47 -3.68 1.83
C ALA A 48 10.06 -3.82 1.23
N ASP A 49 9.87 -3.34 0.00
CA ASP A 49 8.70 -3.75 -0.79
C ASP A 49 8.74 -5.25 -1.01
N THR A 50 7.64 -5.93 -0.70
CA THR A 50 7.54 -7.39 -0.80
C THR A 50 6.55 -7.81 -1.86
N PHE A 51 6.90 -8.85 -2.61
CA PHE A 51 6.20 -9.39 -3.77
C PHE A 51 5.89 -10.87 -3.56
N TYR A 52 4.95 -11.18 -2.68
CA TYR A 52 4.54 -12.56 -2.41
C TYR A 52 3.76 -13.16 -3.58
N TYR A 53 3.94 -14.45 -3.82
CA TYR A 53 3.03 -15.22 -4.67
C TYR A 53 1.70 -15.46 -3.93
N ASN A 54 1.74 -16.04 -2.73
CA ASN A 54 0.61 -16.07 -1.78
C ASN A 54 1.08 -15.54 -0.42
N LEU A 55 0.21 -14.82 0.29
CA LEU A 55 0.48 -14.43 1.67
C LEU A 55 -0.68 -14.88 2.56
N THR A 56 -0.37 -15.63 3.61
CA THR A 56 -1.32 -15.97 4.67
C THR A 56 -0.95 -15.24 5.94
N LEU A 57 -1.89 -14.51 6.53
CA LEU A 57 -1.79 -13.97 7.88
C LEU A 57 -2.69 -14.81 8.78
N ALA A 58 -2.10 -15.55 9.72
CA ALA A 58 -2.87 -16.38 10.66
C ALA A 58 -3.72 -15.52 11.61
N ASP A 59 -4.62 -16.16 12.35
CA ASP A 59 -5.46 -15.48 13.34
C ASP A 59 -4.63 -14.60 14.29
N ASN A 60 -5.13 -13.38 14.51
CA ASN A 60 -4.52 -12.34 15.35
C ASN A 60 -3.10 -11.93 14.91
N ALA A 61 -2.68 -12.27 13.68
CA ALA A 61 -1.40 -11.80 13.17
C ALA A 61 -1.44 -10.29 12.92
N THR A 62 -0.34 -9.61 13.23
CA THR A 62 -0.16 -8.21 12.86
C THR A 62 1.03 -8.06 11.92
N LEU A 63 0.82 -7.26 10.88
CA LEU A 63 1.83 -6.87 9.90
C LEU A 63 1.94 -5.35 9.84
N ASP A 64 3.06 -4.82 10.34
CA ASP A 64 3.44 -3.43 10.12
C ASP A 64 4.08 -3.29 8.74
N THR A 65 3.48 -2.46 7.88
CA THR A 65 4.05 -2.21 6.55
C THR A 65 5.31 -1.37 6.59
N ALA A 66 5.59 -0.66 7.70
CA ALA A 66 6.81 0.11 7.94
C ALA A 66 7.20 1.08 6.81
N GLY A 67 6.22 1.56 6.03
CA GLY A 67 6.46 2.45 4.89
C GLY A 67 6.86 1.73 3.60
N TYR A 68 6.62 0.43 3.50
CA TYR A 68 6.79 -0.36 2.28
C TYR A 68 5.45 -0.81 1.69
N ARG A 69 5.47 -1.13 0.40
CA ARG A 69 4.34 -1.61 -0.37
C ARG A 69 4.25 -3.13 -0.26
N LEU A 70 3.03 -3.64 -0.17
CA LEU A 70 2.75 -5.07 -0.11
C LEU A 70 2.06 -5.52 -1.40
N PHE A 71 2.72 -6.42 -2.12
CA PHE A 71 2.20 -7.02 -3.34
C PHE A 71 1.95 -8.52 -3.13
N VAL A 72 0.79 -9.00 -3.59
CA VAL A 72 0.40 -10.41 -3.53
C VAL A 72 -0.17 -10.85 -4.89
N LYS A 73 0.63 -11.61 -5.65
CA LYS A 73 0.32 -11.97 -7.05
C LYS A 73 -0.92 -12.86 -7.19
N ASN A 74 -1.19 -13.73 -6.22
CA ASN A 74 -2.30 -14.67 -6.26
C ASN A 74 -3.34 -14.41 -5.16
N VAL A 75 -3.11 -14.88 -3.93
CA VAL A 75 -4.10 -14.74 -2.84
C VAL A 75 -3.46 -14.20 -1.57
N LEU A 76 -4.06 -13.13 -1.02
CA LEU A 76 -3.89 -12.69 0.36
C LEU A 76 -4.98 -13.34 1.21
N SER A 77 -4.61 -14.34 2.00
CA SER A 77 -5.49 -15.01 2.96
C SER A 77 -5.29 -14.40 4.34
N VAL A 78 -6.36 -13.94 4.98
CA VAL A 78 -6.28 -13.34 6.32
C VAL A 78 -7.23 -14.03 7.29
N GLY A 79 -6.67 -14.37 8.44
CA GLY A 79 -7.39 -14.92 9.58
C GLY A 79 -8.20 -13.88 10.35
N THR A 80 -8.86 -14.36 11.40
CA THR A 80 -9.65 -13.56 12.32
C THR A 80 -8.77 -12.61 13.12
N GLY A 81 -9.17 -11.33 13.24
CA GLY A 81 -8.47 -10.36 14.09
C GLY A 81 -7.12 -9.90 13.52
N VAL A 82 -6.85 -10.16 12.24
CA VAL A 82 -5.65 -9.69 11.57
C VAL A 82 -5.64 -8.17 11.43
N VAL A 83 -4.48 -7.57 11.65
CA VAL A 83 -4.24 -6.15 11.39
C VAL A 83 -3.04 -5.99 10.46
N ILE A 84 -3.26 -5.35 9.32
CA ILE A 84 -2.20 -4.93 8.40
C ILE A 84 -2.17 -3.41 8.41
N GLY A 85 -1.01 -2.77 8.55
CA GLY A 85 -0.95 -1.34 8.30
C GLY A 85 0.09 -0.60 9.10
N ARG A 86 -0.16 0.70 9.29
CA ARG A 86 0.80 1.62 9.89
C ARG A 86 0.10 2.72 10.71
N PRO A 87 -0.56 2.36 11.82
CA PRO A 87 -1.21 3.32 12.71
C PRO A 87 -0.16 4.23 13.35
N GLY A 88 -0.40 5.54 13.37
CA GLY A 88 0.59 6.52 13.87
C GLY A 88 1.91 6.53 13.08
N GLY A 89 1.85 6.31 11.77
CA GLY A 89 3.00 6.07 10.90
C GLY A 89 3.72 7.29 10.34
N SER A 90 4.35 8.14 11.16
CA SER A 90 5.03 9.36 10.68
C SER A 90 6.44 9.19 10.11
N THR A 91 7.00 7.97 10.14
CA THR A 91 8.36 7.75 9.65
C THR A 91 8.42 7.86 8.12
N ALA A 92 9.41 8.61 7.61
CA ALA A 92 9.73 8.69 6.18
C ALA A 92 10.65 7.55 5.71
N VAL A 93 10.89 6.54 6.56
CA VAL A 93 11.62 5.32 6.19
C VAL A 93 10.70 4.46 5.34
N GLY A 94 11.21 3.96 4.22
CA GLY A 94 10.47 3.08 3.32
C GLY A 94 10.50 3.52 1.86
N SER A 95 9.60 2.95 1.06
CA SER A 95 9.39 3.27 -0.35
C SER A 95 8.20 4.21 -0.59
N ILE A 96 7.41 4.53 0.45
CA ILE A 96 6.23 5.41 0.39
C ILE A 96 6.26 6.45 1.52
N GLY A 97 5.49 7.53 1.35
CA GLY A 97 5.43 8.62 2.33
C GLY A 97 4.83 8.20 3.68
N GLY A 98 5.22 8.91 4.74
CA GLY A 98 4.65 8.77 6.08
C GLY A 98 3.53 9.76 6.36
N GLY A 99 2.96 9.68 7.56
CA GLY A 99 2.17 10.76 8.15
C GLY A 99 3.05 11.91 8.66
N GLY A 100 2.42 13.01 9.07
CA GLY A 100 3.10 14.14 9.71
C GLY A 100 3.52 13.81 11.14
N ALA A 101 4.68 14.33 11.54
CA ALA A 101 5.05 14.41 12.95
C ALA A 101 4.14 15.40 13.70
N LEU A 102 4.35 15.54 15.01
CA LEU A 102 3.66 16.58 15.81
C LEU A 102 3.90 17.97 15.21
N ASP A 103 2.90 18.84 15.34
CA ASP A 103 2.93 20.24 14.89
C ASP A 103 3.31 20.41 13.41
N THR A 104 3.09 19.38 12.58
CA THR A 104 3.52 19.35 11.19
C THR A 104 2.34 19.34 10.23
N ASN A 105 2.26 20.36 9.39
CA ASN A 105 1.36 20.37 8.23
C ASN A 105 1.87 19.42 7.15
N VAL A 106 0.96 18.74 6.45
CA VAL A 106 1.31 17.77 5.41
C VAL A 106 0.79 18.22 4.06
N THR A 107 1.63 18.15 3.03
CA THR A 107 1.25 18.46 1.64
C THR A 107 1.28 17.19 0.78
N ASN A 108 0.64 17.27 -0.39
CA ASN A 108 0.46 16.13 -1.28
C ASN A 108 -0.11 14.90 -0.56
N SER A 109 -1.15 15.12 0.23
CA SER A 109 -1.73 14.09 1.10
C SER A 109 -3.23 13.94 0.88
N LEU A 110 -3.70 12.71 1.02
CA LEU A 110 -5.12 12.36 1.08
C LEU A 110 -5.55 12.00 2.51
N GLY A 111 -4.69 12.23 3.48
CA GLY A 111 -4.97 11.98 4.89
C GLY A 111 -5.81 13.11 5.52
N GLY A 112 -6.20 12.90 6.76
CA GLY A 112 -6.92 13.87 7.56
C GLY A 112 -6.00 14.87 8.25
N ALA A 113 -6.55 16.00 8.64
CA ALA A 113 -5.86 16.99 9.47
C ALA A 113 -6.02 16.63 10.96
N GLY A 114 -4.91 16.60 11.69
CA GLY A 114 -4.87 16.59 13.15
C GLY A 114 -5.23 17.94 13.75
N ALA A 115 -5.42 17.98 15.06
CA ALA A 115 -5.70 19.18 15.83
C ALA A 115 -4.66 20.27 15.55
N GLY A 116 -5.11 21.45 15.13
CA GLY A 116 -4.24 22.58 14.81
C GLY A 116 -3.36 22.41 13.56
N GLY A 117 -3.41 21.24 12.91
CA GLY A 117 -2.69 20.94 11.68
C GLY A 117 -3.53 21.18 10.43
N THR A 118 -2.88 21.12 9.28
CA THR A 118 -3.51 21.20 7.96
C THR A 118 -2.96 20.13 7.03
N VAL A 119 -3.83 19.65 6.15
CA VAL A 119 -3.47 18.77 5.03
C VAL A 119 -3.81 19.46 3.72
N THR A 120 -2.84 19.50 2.81
CA THR A 120 -3.02 20.01 1.45
C THR A 120 -3.06 18.85 0.46
N ALA A 121 -4.18 18.74 -0.26
CA ALA A 121 -4.40 17.72 -1.26
C ALA A 121 -3.42 17.81 -2.44
N PRO A 122 -3.16 16.70 -3.17
CA PRO A 122 -2.43 16.74 -4.44
C PRO A 122 -3.05 17.75 -5.41
N THR A 123 -2.20 18.53 -6.06
CA THR A 123 -2.65 19.63 -6.95
C THR A 123 -3.12 19.11 -8.30
N ALA A 124 -3.95 19.89 -9.01
CA ALA A 124 -4.37 19.54 -10.37
C ALA A 124 -3.18 19.36 -11.34
N ALA A 125 -2.10 20.14 -11.16
CA ALA A 125 -0.88 20.03 -11.96
C ALA A 125 -0.17 18.68 -11.77
N SER A 126 -0.42 17.97 -10.66
CA SER A 126 0.08 16.61 -10.41
C SER A 126 -0.95 15.50 -10.64
N GLY A 127 -2.08 15.81 -11.30
CA GLY A 127 -3.18 14.87 -11.52
C GLY A 127 -4.26 14.89 -10.43
N GLY A 128 -4.05 15.68 -9.37
CA GLY A 128 -4.99 15.87 -8.27
C GLY A 128 -5.23 14.60 -7.45
N PRO A 129 -6.25 14.63 -6.58
CA PRO A 129 -6.64 13.45 -5.78
C PRO A 129 -7.05 12.24 -6.63
N ASN A 130 -7.52 12.47 -7.86
CA ASN A 130 -7.95 11.41 -8.76
C ASN A 130 -6.80 10.56 -9.30
N TYR A 131 -5.54 11.05 -9.24
CA TYR A 131 -4.36 10.25 -9.57
C TYR A 131 -4.32 8.92 -8.79
N TYR A 132 -4.74 8.95 -7.52
CA TYR A 132 -4.73 7.79 -6.63
C TYR A 132 -6.01 6.95 -6.69
N LYS A 133 -6.85 7.15 -7.71
CA LYS A 133 -8.01 6.31 -8.02
C LYS A 133 -7.77 5.36 -9.19
N HIS A 134 -6.61 5.47 -9.84
CA HIS A 134 -6.22 4.60 -10.95
C HIS A 134 -5.15 3.62 -10.46
N GLY A 135 -5.47 2.32 -10.45
CA GLY A 135 -4.63 1.29 -9.86
C GLY A 135 -3.14 1.36 -10.24
N PRO A 136 -2.78 1.39 -11.55
CA PRO A 136 -1.37 1.43 -11.99
C PRO A 136 -0.60 2.68 -11.52
N GLN A 137 -1.30 3.78 -11.25
CA GLN A 137 -0.71 5.02 -10.73
C GLN A 137 -0.66 4.99 -9.20
N ALA A 138 -1.77 4.59 -8.58
CA ALA A 138 -1.96 4.55 -7.15
C ALA A 138 -0.96 3.61 -6.45
N VAL A 139 -0.64 2.48 -7.09
CA VAL A 139 0.29 1.47 -6.54
C VAL A 139 1.72 1.99 -6.37
N LEU A 140 2.10 3.04 -7.11
CA LEU A 140 3.42 3.65 -6.96
C LEU A 140 3.56 4.37 -5.63
N GLY A 141 2.47 4.95 -5.09
CA GLY A 141 2.50 5.76 -3.87
C GLY A 141 3.13 7.14 -4.02
N TYR A 142 3.40 7.55 -5.26
CA TYR A 142 3.94 8.87 -5.60
C TYR A 142 3.50 9.29 -7.00
N GLN A 143 3.57 10.59 -7.26
CA GLN A 143 3.31 11.18 -8.57
C GLN A 143 4.61 11.42 -9.33
N ILE A 144 4.61 11.08 -10.61
CA ILE A 144 5.61 11.53 -11.58
C ILE A 144 4.93 12.50 -12.54
N THR A 145 5.47 13.70 -12.68
CA THR A 145 5.03 14.67 -13.71
C THR A 145 6.22 15.15 -14.53
N ALA A 146 5.96 15.60 -15.75
CA ALA A 146 6.99 16.01 -16.72
C ALA A 146 7.92 17.14 -16.24
N GLY A 147 7.56 17.86 -15.17
CA GLY A 147 8.37 18.93 -14.58
C GLY A 147 9.17 18.55 -13.33
N GLN A 148 9.08 17.31 -12.85
CA GLN A 148 9.71 16.89 -11.59
C GLN A 148 10.97 16.07 -11.83
N THR A 149 12.03 16.39 -11.08
CA THR A 149 13.30 15.65 -11.09
C THR A 149 13.38 14.58 -9.99
N THR A 150 12.40 14.56 -9.08
CA THR A 150 12.25 13.56 -8.02
C THR A 150 10.77 13.17 -7.86
N PRO A 151 10.47 11.94 -7.41
CA PRO A 151 9.10 11.52 -7.12
C PRO A 151 8.44 12.39 -6.04
N LEU A 152 7.17 12.76 -6.25
CA LEU A 152 6.37 13.44 -5.23
C LEU A 152 5.50 12.43 -4.49
N PHE A 153 5.96 12.01 -3.32
CA PHE A 153 5.29 10.99 -2.51
C PHE A 153 3.94 11.44 -2.00
N LEU A 154 2.97 10.51 -2.05
CA LEU A 154 1.74 10.62 -1.31
C LEU A 154 2.08 10.55 0.17
N ASN A 155 1.59 11.51 0.95
CA ASN A 155 1.75 11.53 2.39
C ASN A 155 0.44 11.17 3.10
N GLY A 156 0.58 10.74 4.36
CA GLY A 156 -0.52 10.40 5.27
C GLY A 156 -1.14 11.62 5.94
N GLY A 157 -1.85 11.41 7.05
CA GLY A 157 -2.49 12.47 7.82
C GLY A 157 -1.47 13.39 8.51
N SER A 158 -1.90 14.57 8.94
CA SER A 158 -1.05 15.46 9.76
C SER A 158 -1.04 15.03 11.23
N GLY A 159 0.05 15.32 11.95
CA GLY A 159 0.07 15.15 13.41
C GLY A 159 -0.82 16.15 14.12
N GLY A 160 -1.12 15.86 15.38
CA GLY A 160 -1.72 16.81 16.32
C GLY A 160 -0.68 17.79 16.88
N THR A 161 -1.06 18.54 17.91
CA THR A 161 -0.19 19.52 18.56
C THR A 161 0.82 18.86 19.51
N THR A 162 1.78 19.63 20.05
CA THR A 162 2.69 19.13 21.10
C THR A 162 1.91 18.49 22.26
N GLY A 163 2.14 17.19 22.49
CA GLY A 163 1.45 16.40 23.53
C GLY A 163 0.42 15.40 22.96
N ASP A 164 0.07 15.55 21.68
CA ASP A 164 -0.84 14.67 20.95
C ASP A 164 -0.07 13.54 20.22
N GLY A 165 -0.72 12.91 19.25
CA GLY A 165 -0.18 11.85 18.42
C GLY A 165 0.24 12.31 17.03
N VAL A 166 0.98 11.44 16.35
CA VAL A 166 1.41 11.65 14.97
C VAL A 166 0.34 11.19 13.98
N GLY A 167 0.39 11.73 12.76
CA GLY A 167 -0.58 11.43 11.71
C GLY A 167 -0.49 9.98 11.22
N GLY A 168 -1.63 9.45 10.76
CA GLY A 168 -1.71 8.12 10.17
C GLY A 168 -0.85 8.01 8.91
N GLY A 169 -0.21 6.86 8.70
CA GLY A 169 0.70 6.65 7.57
C GLY A 169 -0.02 6.40 6.23
N VAL A 170 0.76 6.08 5.21
CA VAL A 170 0.25 5.53 3.94
C VAL A 170 0.40 4.01 3.96
N VAL A 171 -0.63 3.29 3.53
CA VAL A 171 -0.67 1.83 3.38
C VAL A 171 -1.12 1.50 1.95
N ILE A 172 -0.26 0.83 1.20
CA ILE A 172 -0.56 0.40 -0.18
C ILE A 172 -0.43 -1.11 -0.25
N ILE A 173 -1.55 -1.75 -0.58
CA ILE A 173 -1.63 -3.20 -0.74
C ILE A 173 -2.24 -3.48 -2.11
N ALA A 174 -1.54 -4.25 -2.92
CA ALA A 174 -2.06 -4.77 -4.18
C ALA A 174 -2.08 -6.30 -4.12
N ALA A 175 -3.26 -6.86 -3.93
CA ALA A 175 -3.46 -8.30 -3.84
C ALA A 175 -4.49 -8.72 -4.87
N ARG A 176 -4.14 -9.62 -5.79
CA ARG A 176 -5.06 -10.04 -6.88
C ARG A 176 -6.39 -10.53 -6.31
N TYR A 177 -6.34 -11.37 -5.29
CA TYR A 177 -7.51 -11.80 -4.53
C TYR A 177 -7.26 -11.64 -3.03
N VAL A 178 -8.33 -11.31 -2.30
CA VAL A 178 -8.33 -11.23 -0.84
C VAL A 178 -9.37 -12.20 -0.29
N ALA A 179 -8.91 -13.19 0.47
CA ALA A 179 -9.75 -14.19 1.13
C ALA A 179 -9.72 -13.96 2.65
N ILE A 180 -10.90 -13.86 3.27
CA ILE A 180 -11.05 -13.67 4.72
C ILE A 180 -11.62 -14.96 5.30
N GLU A 181 -11.02 -15.46 6.39
CA GLU A 181 -11.54 -16.59 7.16
C GLU A 181 -12.99 -16.31 7.65
N PRO A 182 -13.91 -17.29 7.58
CA PRO A 182 -15.30 -17.10 8.02
C PRO A 182 -15.40 -16.73 9.51
N GLY A 183 -16.21 -15.71 9.82
CA GLY A 183 -16.51 -15.32 11.21
C GLY A 183 -15.49 -14.38 11.86
N GLY A 184 -14.42 -14.02 11.15
CA GLY A 184 -13.41 -13.07 11.61
C GLY A 184 -13.36 -11.81 10.76
N GLY A 185 -13.37 -10.64 11.40
CA GLY A 185 -13.04 -9.38 10.74
C GLY A 185 -11.52 -9.21 10.63
N ALA A 186 -11.06 -8.67 9.51
CA ALA A 186 -9.69 -8.21 9.31
C ALA A 186 -9.67 -6.69 9.11
N VAL A 187 -8.59 -6.03 9.52
CA VAL A 187 -8.46 -4.57 9.42
C VAL A 187 -7.19 -4.21 8.67
N ILE A 188 -7.32 -3.40 7.64
CA ILE A 188 -6.20 -2.61 7.11
C ILE A 188 -6.27 -1.24 7.78
N SER A 189 -5.23 -0.86 8.52
CA SER A 189 -5.25 0.32 9.39
C SER A 189 -4.21 1.36 8.99
N ALA A 190 -4.65 2.61 8.86
CA ALA A 190 -3.80 3.77 8.74
C ALA A 190 -4.25 4.86 9.72
N THR A 191 -4.67 4.49 10.92
CA THR A 191 -5.26 5.46 11.87
C THR A 191 -4.26 6.49 12.37
N GLY A 192 -4.74 7.69 12.69
CA GLY A 192 -3.97 8.70 13.42
C GLY A 192 -3.70 8.28 14.87
N GLY A 193 -2.64 8.83 15.47
CA GLY A 193 -2.49 8.87 16.92
C GLY A 193 -3.48 9.84 17.57
N THR A 194 -3.44 10.01 18.90
CA THR A 194 -4.30 10.94 19.66
C THR A 194 -4.41 12.30 18.98
N ASP A 195 -5.63 12.81 18.76
CA ASP A 195 -5.88 14.12 18.13
C ASP A 195 -5.19 14.34 16.76
N ALA A 196 -4.72 13.28 16.11
CA ALA A 196 -4.04 13.34 14.83
C ALA A 196 -4.96 12.91 13.69
N GLY A 197 -4.62 13.35 12.49
CA GLY A 197 -5.37 13.03 11.29
C GLY A 197 -5.14 11.59 10.82
N GLY A 198 -6.18 10.98 10.28
CA GLY A 198 -6.12 9.65 9.69
C GLY A 198 -5.24 9.59 8.44
N GLY A 199 -4.72 8.42 8.13
CA GLY A 199 -3.78 8.18 7.04
C GLY A 199 -4.44 7.92 5.69
N VAL A 200 -3.72 7.22 4.82
CA VAL A 200 -4.22 6.85 3.49
C VAL A 200 -4.10 5.35 3.29
N ILE A 201 -5.19 4.71 2.86
CA ILE A 201 -5.22 3.30 2.47
C ILE A 201 -5.54 3.22 0.98
N ILE A 202 -4.69 2.51 0.24
CA ILE A 202 -4.95 2.12 -1.15
C ILE A 202 -4.91 0.59 -1.18
N LEU A 203 -6.09 -0.02 -1.35
CA LEU A 203 -6.24 -1.44 -1.58
C LEU A 203 -6.65 -1.68 -3.03
N ILE A 204 -5.84 -2.47 -3.74
CA ILE A 204 -6.10 -2.85 -5.12
C ILE A 204 -6.34 -4.36 -5.17
N SER A 205 -7.42 -4.77 -5.84
CA SER A 205 -7.81 -6.18 -5.99
C SER A 205 -8.66 -6.41 -7.24
N SER A 206 -8.79 -7.65 -7.68
CA SER A 206 -9.60 -8.03 -8.84
C SER A 206 -11.07 -8.32 -8.51
N ALA A 207 -11.46 -8.26 -7.24
CA ALA A 207 -12.87 -8.42 -6.88
C ALA A 207 -13.67 -7.13 -7.19
N PRO A 208 -14.93 -7.22 -7.65
CA PRO A 208 -15.75 -6.05 -7.97
C PRO A 208 -16.18 -5.24 -6.75
N THR A 209 -16.13 -5.85 -5.58
CA THR A 209 -16.46 -5.20 -4.31
C THR A 209 -15.47 -5.60 -3.24
N LEU A 210 -15.23 -4.67 -2.31
CA LEU A 210 -14.49 -4.96 -1.09
C LEU A 210 -15.19 -6.10 -0.33
N ASN A 211 -14.42 -7.07 0.15
CA ASN A 211 -14.96 -8.11 1.01
C ASN A 211 -15.57 -7.48 2.27
N PRO A 212 -16.85 -7.74 2.61
CA PRO A 212 -17.52 -7.08 3.73
C PRO A 212 -16.94 -7.43 5.11
N ALA A 213 -16.15 -8.50 5.21
CA ALA A 213 -15.41 -8.86 6.43
C ALA A 213 -14.06 -8.12 6.56
N LEU A 214 -13.66 -7.36 5.54
CA LEU A 214 -12.45 -6.53 5.56
C LEU A 214 -12.82 -5.06 5.81
N THR A 215 -12.27 -4.49 6.87
CA THR A 215 -12.41 -3.07 7.19
C THR A 215 -11.17 -2.31 6.74
N LEU A 216 -11.36 -1.21 6.01
CA LEU A 216 -10.30 -0.22 5.76
C LEU A 216 -10.48 0.92 6.76
N ASN A 217 -9.59 1.04 7.74
CA ASN A 217 -9.69 2.03 8.80
C ASN A 217 -8.62 3.13 8.64
N ALA A 218 -9.02 4.24 8.02
CA ALA A 218 -8.21 5.44 7.87
C ALA A 218 -8.67 6.57 8.82
N SER A 219 -9.23 6.23 9.99
CA SER A 219 -9.78 7.24 10.90
C SER A 219 -8.73 8.13 11.55
N GLY A 220 -9.10 9.39 11.78
CA GLY A 220 -8.42 10.25 12.73
C GLY A 220 -8.77 9.84 14.16
N ALA A 221 -8.06 10.40 15.15
CA ALA A 221 -8.43 10.20 16.55
C ALA A 221 -8.82 11.53 17.20
N GLY A 222 -9.74 11.49 18.16
CA GLY A 222 -10.17 12.68 18.89
C GLY A 222 -10.77 13.75 17.98
N SER A 223 -10.14 14.92 17.95
CA SER A 223 -10.48 16.04 17.07
C SER A 223 -9.83 15.96 15.67
N GLY A 224 -8.97 14.98 15.43
CA GLY A 224 -8.36 14.72 14.14
C GLY A 224 -9.40 14.19 13.13
N ALA A 225 -9.33 14.71 11.91
CA ALA A 225 -10.20 14.28 10.82
C ALA A 225 -9.78 12.93 10.24
N ASP A 226 -10.75 12.23 9.66
CA ASP A 226 -10.50 10.99 8.92
C ASP A 226 -9.70 11.27 7.64
N GLY A 227 -8.87 10.30 7.27
CA GLY A 227 -8.19 10.26 5.99
C GLY A 227 -9.00 9.54 4.92
N THR A 228 -8.28 8.99 3.93
CA THR A 228 -8.90 8.37 2.76
C THR A 228 -8.62 6.89 2.69
N ALA A 229 -9.65 6.09 2.41
CA ALA A 229 -9.52 4.68 2.03
C ALA A 229 -10.08 4.45 0.62
N ASN A 230 -9.21 4.06 -0.31
CA ASN A 230 -9.59 3.72 -1.67
C ASN A 230 -9.50 2.21 -1.87
N TYR A 231 -10.64 1.61 -2.23
CA TYR A 231 -10.68 0.29 -2.86
C TYR A 231 -10.72 0.48 -4.37
N ILE A 232 -9.78 -0.12 -5.09
CA ILE A 232 -9.67 -0.01 -6.55
C ILE A 232 -9.78 -1.42 -7.13
N GLU A 233 -10.86 -1.67 -7.85
CA GLU A 233 -10.99 -2.87 -8.68
C GLU A 233 -10.09 -2.74 -9.91
N VAL A 234 -9.30 -3.78 -10.20
CA VAL A 234 -8.56 -3.93 -11.46
C VAL A 234 -8.82 -5.31 -12.04
N THR A 235 -9.51 -5.33 -13.17
CA THR A 235 -9.92 -6.51 -13.95
C THR A 235 -8.82 -6.97 -14.90
#